data_AF-Q2JER8-F1
#
_entry.id   AF-Q2JER8-F1
#
_cell.length_a   1.000
_cell.length_b   1.000
_cell.length_c   1.000
_cell.angle_alpha   90.00
_cell.angle_beta   90.00
_cell.angle_gamma   90.00
#
_symmetry.space_group_name_H-M   'P 1'
#
loop_
_entity.id
_entity.type
_entity.pdbx_description
1 polymer ?
#
loop_
_entity_poly.entity_id
_entity_poly.type
_entity_poly.pdbx_seq_one_letter_code
_entity_poly.pdbx_strand_id
1 'polypeptide(L)'
;MSDAPDLTNLVDLAAARFGGTVVAVNDEFFAFAERMLLPEPPIVRPGVFTERGQWTDGWETRRRRDLPGSDWAIIRLGSPGIAHAVTVDTTHFTGNAPGAVEVHGATLPGYPSAAEVAEESVAWVPLVPRTPIVPDAANVLPVADQGRTRITHLRLTIHPDGGVARLRVHGTVVPDPRMFDRVTSDLAAAYLGGVVVAASDMHYGDRHNLNASGEARAMGEGWETRRRRGDGHDWAVVRLATQGTIVRAEVDTRHFRGNAPRAVALWAADNPDLLDPDDVTAITEWYPMLPRTRVQPNTRHLFDLEVPIQATHVRVDAIPDGGLARLRLTGAPTPVGREALAMRWFDALSPDAAREELLACCESEDWAAAVAARRPFGTLAALLPAAEQEWWNLPASAWLEAFTAHPRIGERPAHTPAPPTTARATVVSLDAPRREQAAMDQATAEVRAAFEQGNAAYEERFGYIFLVRAAGRDAEEMLALLRARLDNDPADELRIAAGQQAEITALRIRRLITGA
;
A
#
# COMPACT_ATOMS: atom_id res chain seq x y z
N MET A 1 -32.61 11.77 0.99
CA MET A 1 -31.39 11.04 0.61
C MET A 1 -30.25 11.90 1.10
N SER A 2 -29.43 11.43 2.03
CA SER A 2 -28.32 12.25 2.55
C SER A 2 -27.30 12.44 1.44
N ASP A 3 -26.86 13.67 1.19
CA ASP A 3 -25.81 14.02 0.22
C ASP A 3 -24.41 13.49 0.62
N ALA A 4 -24.32 12.65 1.66
CA ALA A 4 -23.08 12.01 2.08
C ALA A 4 -22.81 10.76 1.23
N PRO A 5 -21.57 10.56 0.74
CA PRO A 5 -21.21 9.37 -0.01
C PRO A 5 -21.41 8.11 0.85
N ASP A 6 -21.93 7.05 0.24
CA ASP A 6 -22.06 5.74 0.88
C ASP A 6 -20.67 5.12 1.08
N LEU A 7 -20.12 5.27 2.28
CA LEU A 7 -18.80 4.76 2.65
C LEU A 7 -18.73 3.22 2.58
N THR A 8 -19.87 2.51 2.61
CA THR A 8 -19.89 1.04 2.54
C THR A 8 -19.58 0.48 1.15
N ASN A 9 -19.54 1.37 0.15
CA ASN A 9 -19.17 1.05 -1.23
C ASN A 9 -17.66 1.11 -1.49
N LEU A 10 -16.86 1.48 -0.48
CA LEU A 10 -15.40 1.44 -0.58
C LEU A 10 -14.88 0.01 -0.45
N VAL A 11 -13.61 -0.18 -0.79
CA VAL A 11 -12.96 -1.49 -0.71
C VAL A 11 -12.85 -1.92 0.76
N ASP A 12 -13.26 -3.15 1.06
CA ASP A 12 -13.01 -3.76 2.37
C ASP A 12 -11.53 -4.19 2.48
N LEU A 13 -10.73 -3.37 3.17
CA LEU A 13 -9.30 -3.57 3.39
C LEU A 13 -8.98 -4.81 4.23
N ALA A 14 -9.93 -5.27 5.07
CA ALA A 14 -9.77 -6.43 5.94
C ALA A 14 -10.24 -7.74 5.28
N ALA A 15 -10.77 -7.69 4.06
CA ALA A 15 -11.40 -8.84 3.44
C ALA A 15 -10.45 -10.05 3.33
N ALA A 16 -10.92 -11.22 3.74
CA ALA A 16 -10.14 -12.47 3.64
C ALA A 16 -9.72 -12.79 2.20
N ARG A 17 -10.53 -12.39 1.20
CA ARG A 17 -10.21 -12.56 -0.22
C ARG A 17 -8.98 -11.75 -0.68
N PHE A 18 -8.61 -10.71 0.06
CA PHE A 18 -7.38 -9.94 -0.16
C PHE A 18 -6.21 -10.45 0.70
N GLY A 19 -6.40 -11.51 1.49
CA GLY A 19 -5.41 -12.03 2.43
C GLY A 19 -5.50 -11.43 3.83
N GLY A 20 -6.60 -10.73 4.15
CA GLY A 20 -6.87 -10.28 5.51
C GLY A 20 -6.97 -11.46 6.47
N THR A 21 -6.34 -11.32 7.64
CA THR A 21 -6.24 -12.42 8.62
C THR A 21 -6.23 -11.89 10.04
N VAL A 22 -6.83 -12.63 10.95
CA VAL A 22 -6.61 -12.43 12.39
C VAL A 22 -5.20 -12.92 12.69
N VAL A 23 -4.40 -12.10 13.38
CA VAL A 23 -3.01 -12.42 13.74
C VAL A 23 -2.86 -12.69 15.24
N ALA A 24 -3.74 -12.11 16.06
CA ALA A 24 -3.80 -12.37 17.49
C ALA A 24 -5.22 -12.09 18.01
N VAL A 25 -5.65 -12.85 19.00
CA VAL A 25 -6.94 -12.70 19.68
C VAL A 25 -6.78 -13.17 21.12
N ASN A 26 -7.42 -12.50 22.07
CA ASN A 26 -7.29 -12.88 23.49
C ASN A 26 -8.28 -13.96 23.93
N ASP A 27 -9.47 -14.02 23.31
CA ASP A 27 -10.48 -15.05 23.53
C ASP A 27 -11.28 -15.30 22.25
N GLU A 28 -11.52 -16.56 21.92
CA GLU A 28 -12.34 -17.00 20.79
C GLU A 28 -13.04 -18.32 21.14
N PHE A 29 -13.49 -18.43 22.39
CA PHE A 29 -13.98 -19.69 22.93
C PHE A 29 -15.20 -20.22 22.16
N PHE A 30 -16.24 -19.42 21.97
CA PHE A 30 -17.47 -19.90 21.33
C PHE A 30 -17.35 -19.96 19.80
N ALA A 31 -16.67 -18.98 19.19
CA ALA A 31 -16.43 -18.97 17.76
C ALA A 31 -15.15 -18.22 17.35
N PHE A 32 -14.47 -18.76 16.34
CA PHE A 32 -13.19 -18.26 15.81
C PHE A 32 -13.30 -16.86 15.20
N ALA A 33 -12.32 -16.00 15.53
CA ALA A 33 -12.33 -14.61 15.11
C ALA A 33 -12.25 -14.42 13.58
N GLU A 34 -11.64 -15.37 12.85
CA GLU A 34 -11.49 -15.35 11.40
C GLU A 34 -12.82 -15.26 10.65
N ARG A 35 -13.93 -15.73 11.26
CA ARG A 35 -15.27 -15.66 10.65
C ARG A 35 -15.73 -14.24 10.38
N MET A 36 -15.23 -13.25 11.13
CA MET A 36 -15.55 -11.84 10.91
C MET A 36 -15.14 -11.37 9.51
N LEU A 37 -14.10 -11.97 8.92
CA LEU A 37 -13.50 -11.53 7.65
C LEU A 37 -14.09 -12.22 6.42
N LEU A 38 -15.04 -13.15 6.61
CA LEU A 38 -15.71 -13.84 5.51
C LEU A 38 -16.56 -12.87 4.68
N PRO A 39 -16.52 -12.95 3.34
CA PRO A 39 -17.27 -12.03 2.48
C PRO A 39 -18.78 -12.28 2.50
N GLU A 40 -19.22 -13.52 2.76
CA GLU A 40 -20.63 -13.90 2.76
C GLU A 40 -21.38 -13.31 3.98
N PRO A 41 -22.67 -12.95 3.84
CA PRO A 41 -23.49 -12.55 4.98
C PRO A 41 -23.54 -13.64 6.08
N PRO A 42 -23.64 -13.27 7.36
CA PRO A 42 -23.69 -14.23 8.45
C PRO A 42 -24.98 -15.06 8.42
N ILE A 43 -24.86 -16.36 8.66
CA ILE A 43 -25.98 -17.31 8.68
C ILE A 43 -26.24 -17.89 10.06
N VAL A 44 -27.49 -18.32 10.31
CA VAL A 44 -27.86 -19.10 11.49
C VAL A 44 -28.04 -20.56 11.10
N ARG A 45 -27.57 -21.47 11.95
CA ARG A 45 -27.83 -22.91 11.85
C ARG A 45 -28.56 -23.40 13.10
N PRO A 46 -29.91 -23.34 13.12
CA PRO A 46 -30.68 -23.76 14.29
C PRO A 46 -30.39 -25.21 14.67
N GLY A 47 -30.17 -25.46 15.96
CA GLY A 47 -29.94 -26.81 16.49
C GLY A 47 -28.54 -27.38 16.25
N VAL A 48 -27.62 -26.63 15.65
CA VAL A 48 -26.22 -27.06 15.46
C VAL A 48 -25.37 -26.59 16.65
N PHE A 49 -24.79 -27.54 17.36
CA PHE A 49 -23.91 -27.30 18.51
C PHE A 49 -22.51 -27.87 18.25
N THR A 50 -21.52 -27.22 18.82
CA THR A 50 -20.13 -27.67 18.94
C THR A 50 -19.88 -28.08 20.39
N GLU A 51 -18.70 -28.64 20.68
CA GLU A 51 -18.27 -28.92 22.06
C GLU A 51 -18.22 -27.66 22.95
N ARG A 52 -18.19 -26.47 22.35
CA ARG A 52 -18.06 -25.19 23.05
C ARG A 52 -19.37 -24.41 23.16
N GLY A 53 -20.46 -24.86 22.53
CA GLY A 53 -21.75 -24.15 22.55
C GLY A 53 -22.47 -24.20 21.21
N GLN A 54 -23.50 -23.36 21.03
CA GLN A 54 -24.18 -23.23 19.74
C GLN A 54 -23.18 -22.80 18.67
N TRP A 55 -23.30 -23.32 17.45
CA TRP A 55 -22.47 -22.86 16.34
C TRP A 55 -22.86 -21.43 15.95
N THR A 56 -21.88 -20.54 15.93
CA THR A 56 -22.06 -19.10 15.66
C THR A 56 -21.28 -18.65 14.43
N ASP A 57 -21.92 -18.02 13.44
CA ASP A 57 -21.24 -17.48 12.26
C ASP A 57 -20.64 -16.09 12.51
N GLY A 58 -19.61 -16.04 13.35
CA GLY A 58 -18.91 -14.82 13.76
C GLY A 58 -17.79 -15.13 14.74
N TRP A 59 -17.24 -14.09 15.35
CA TRP A 59 -16.39 -14.17 16.54
C TRP A 59 -17.27 -14.12 17.79
N GLU A 60 -17.01 -14.97 18.78
CA GLU A 60 -17.73 -14.91 20.07
C GLU A 60 -16.84 -15.36 21.23
N THR A 61 -16.75 -14.51 22.26
CA THR A 61 -15.88 -14.70 23.43
C THR A 61 -16.62 -15.22 24.65
N ARG A 62 -15.88 -15.77 25.63
CA ARG A 62 -16.48 -16.12 26.93
C ARG A 62 -17.05 -14.89 27.61
N ARG A 63 -18.16 -15.08 28.33
CA ARG A 63 -18.66 -14.10 29.29
C ARG A 63 -17.57 -13.77 30.31
N ARG A 64 -17.18 -12.51 30.38
CA ARG A 64 -16.14 -12.06 31.30
C ARG A 64 -16.67 -12.03 32.72
N ARG A 65 -15.87 -12.55 33.66
CA ARG A 65 -16.20 -12.55 35.10
C ARG A 65 -15.50 -11.44 35.86
N ASP A 66 -14.29 -11.09 35.46
CA ASP A 66 -13.49 -10.04 36.06
C ASP A 66 -13.72 -8.72 35.30
N LEU A 67 -14.48 -7.82 35.91
CA LEU A 67 -14.83 -6.50 35.37
C LEU A 67 -14.16 -5.38 36.19
N PRO A 68 -13.68 -4.29 35.55
CA PRO A 68 -13.76 -4.00 34.11
C PRO A 68 -12.76 -4.79 33.27
N GLY A 69 -13.13 -5.08 32.02
CA GLY A 69 -12.23 -5.68 31.04
C GLY A 69 -12.81 -5.59 29.62
N SER A 70 -12.05 -6.09 28.65
CA SER A 70 -12.42 -6.11 27.24
C SER A 70 -11.79 -7.30 26.54
N ASP A 71 -12.39 -7.70 25.42
CA ASP A 71 -11.80 -8.67 24.50
C ASP A 71 -11.38 -7.98 23.20
N TRP A 72 -10.36 -8.51 22.54
CA TRP A 72 -9.78 -7.89 21.37
C TRP A 72 -9.32 -8.92 20.34
N ALA A 73 -9.38 -8.50 19.08
CA ALA A 73 -8.80 -9.18 17.94
C ALA A 73 -7.94 -8.20 17.15
N ILE A 74 -6.75 -8.64 16.76
CA ILE A 74 -5.82 -7.90 15.89
C ILE A 74 -5.88 -8.55 14.51
N ILE A 75 -6.14 -7.73 13.51
CA ILE A 75 -6.33 -8.10 12.11
C ILE A 75 -5.21 -7.47 11.30
N ARG A 76 -4.47 -8.27 10.53
CA ARG A 76 -3.65 -7.76 9.44
C ARG A 76 -4.55 -7.56 8.22
N LEU A 77 -4.55 -6.36 7.68
CA LEU A 77 -5.34 -6.02 6.50
C LEU A 77 -4.83 -6.79 5.29
N GLY A 78 -5.75 -7.24 4.44
CA GLY A 78 -5.40 -7.87 3.16
C GLY A 78 -4.89 -6.85 2.15
N SER A 79 -5.34 -5.60 2.27
CA SER A 79 -4.83 -4.49 1.47
C SER A 79 -4.58 -3.29 2.37
N PRO A 80 -3.31 -2.94 2.65
CA PRO A 80 -2.99 -1.73 3.39
C PRO A 80 -3.56 -0.49 2.73
N GLY A 81 -4.02 0.46 3.54
CA GLY A 81 -4.76 1.60 3.02
C GLY A 81 -5.22 2.54 4.10
N ILE A 82 -6.02 3.52 3.69
CA ILE A 82 -6.65 4.50 4.57
C ILE A 82 -8.07 4.03 4.85
N ALA A 83 -8.43 3.86 6.12
CA ALA A 83 -9.79 3.50 6.53
C ALA A 83 -10.67 4.75 6.62
N HIS A 84 -11.87 4.69 6.02
CA HIS A 84 -12.86 5.78 6.03
C HIS A 84 -14.05 5.44 6.93
N ALA A 85 -14.40 4.16 7.02
CA ALA A 85 -15.40 3.64 7.96
C ALA A 85 -15.06 2.19 8.36
N VAL A 86 -15.59 1.76 9.49
CA VAL A 86 -15.52 0.38 9.96
C VAL A 86 -16.95 -0.09 10.21
N THR A 87 -17.35 -1.19 9.57
CA THR A 87 -18.62 -1.85 9.89
C THR A 87 -18.37 -2.96 10.90
N VAL A 88 -19.02 -2.86 12.06
CA VAL A 88 -19.11 -3.93 13.06
C VAL A 88 -20.52 -4.49 12.99
N ASP A 89 -20.65 -5.62 12.32
CA ASP A 89 -21.92 -6.30 12.12
C ASP A 89 -22.16 -7.28 13.27
N THR A 90 -23.26 -7.09 13.99
CA THR A 90 -23.71 -7.95 15.10
C THR A 90 -24.97 -8.74 14.75
N THR A 91 -25.30 -8.88 13.46
CA THR A 91 -26.43 -9.68 12.98
C THR A 91 -26.42 -11.07 13.62
N HIS A 92 -27.58 -11.50 14.11
CA HIS A 92 -27.85 -12.72 14.89
C HIS A 92 -27.35 -12.73 16.34
N PHE A 93 -26.60 -11.71 16.79
CA PHE A 93 -26.23 -11.52 18.20
C PHE A 93 -27.25 -10.64 18.93
N THR A 94 -28.44 -11.19 19.19
CA THR A 94 -29.59 -10.43 19.70
C THR A 94 -29.53 -10.10 21.21
N GLY A 95 -28.76 -10.88 21.99
CA GLY A 95 -28.61 -10.68 23.44
C GLY A 95 -27.18 -10.81 23.96
N ASN A 96 -26.24 -11.17 23.10
CA ASN A 96 -24.83 -11.41 23.39
C ASN A 96 -23.89 -10.57 22.48
N ALA A 97 -24.43 -9.54 21.80
CA ALA A 97 -23.59 -8.51 21.19
C ALA A 97 -22.86 -7.69 22.27
N PRO A 98 -21.66 -7.19 22.01
CA PRO A 98 -20.98 -6.30 22.95
C PRO A 98 -21.74 -5.00 23.12
N GLY A 99 -21.62 -4.36 24.29
CA GLY A 99 -22.29 -3.11 24.58
C GLY A 99 -21.66 -1.90 23.86
N ALA A 100 -20.36 -1.99 23.58
CA ALA A 100 -19.60 -0.99 22.84
C ALA A 100 -18.36 -1.60 22.19
N VAL A 101 -17.81 -0.91 21.21
CA VAL A 101 -16.55 -1.25 20.54
C VAL A 101 -15.64 -0.05 20.42
N GLU A 102 -14.35 -0.28 20.33
CA GLU A 102 -13.34 0.71 19.93
C GLU A 102 -12.45 0.08 18.85
N VAL A 103 -11.89 0.92 17.97
CA VAL A 103 -11.07 0.46 16.85
C VAL A 103 -9.82 1.31 16.74
N HIS A 104 -8.67 0.66 16.65
CA HIS A 104 -7.38 1.29 16.44
C HIS A 104 -6.70 0.74 15.19
N GLY A 105 -5.84 1.53 14.57
CA GLY A 105 -5.02 1.14 13.42
C GLY A 105 -3.53 1.27 13.72
N ALA A 106 -2.71 0.49 13.03
CA ALA A 106 -1.25 0.57 13.12
C ALA A 106 -0.59 0.31 11.77
N THR A 107 0.58 0.92 11.57
CA THR A 107 1.51 0.55 10.49
C THR A 107 2.67 -0.21 11.09
N LEU A 108 2.70 -1.52 10.81
CA LEU A 108 3.74 -2.42 11.26
C LEU A 108 4.50 -2.92 10.03
N PRO A 109 5.81 -2.68 9.96
CA PRO A 109 6.60 -3.09 8.80
C PRO A 109 6.86 -4.60 8.81
N GLY A 110 6.98 -5.19 7.61
CA GLY A 110 7.27 -6.61 7.44
C GLY A 110 6.12 -7.54 7.86
N TYR A 111 6.47 -8.65 8.52
CA TYR A 111 5.55 -9.73 8.90
C TYR A 111 5.69 -10.07 10.39
N PRO A 112 5.27 -9.17 11.30
CA PRO A 112 5.39 -9.41 12.74
C PRO A 112 4.57 -10.63 13.17
N SER A 113 5.11 -11.37 14.13
CA SER A 113 4.45 -12.49 14.79
C SER A 113 3.30 -12.03 15.70
N ALA A 114 2.47 -12.99 16.12
CA ALA A 114 1.35 -12.73 17.04
C ALA A 114 1.81 -12.11 18.39
N ALA A 115 3.02 -12.43 18.86
CA ALA A 115 3.59 -11.85 20.06
C ALA A 115 3.98 -10.39 19.83
N GLU A 116 4.71 -10.10 18.75
CA GLU A 116 5.19 -8.75 18.42
C GLU A 116 4.04 -7.77 18.18
N VAL A 117 2.96 -8.19 17.49
CA VAL A 117 1.79 -7.31 17.27
C VAL A 117 0.98 -7.04 18.54
N ALA A 118 1.13 -7.88 19.57
CA ALA A 118 0.42 -7.76 20.84
C ALA A 118 1.25 -7.03 21.91
N GLU A 119 2.49 -6.63 21.61
CA GLU A 119 3.32 -5.86 22.53
C GLU A 119 2.72 -4.47 22.82
N GLU A 120 2.93 -3.98 24.03
CA GLU A 120 2.52 -2.63 24.45
C GLU A 120 3.30 -1.52 23.72
N SER A 121 4.44 -1.87 23.11
CA SER A 121 5.28 -0.98 22.31
C SER A 121 4.61 -0.55 20.99
N VAL A 122 3.58 -1.28 20.53
CA VAL A 122 2.90 -0.99 19.28
C VAL A 122 2.11 0.33 19.39
N ALA A 123 2.47 1.29 18.53
CA ALA A 123 1.79 2.57 18.41
C ALA A 123 0.43 2.43 17.69
N TRP A 124 -0.61 2.11 18.46
CA TRP A 124 -2.00 2.06 18.00
C TRP A 124 -2.62 3.47 17.92
N VAL A 125 -3.07 3.86 16.73
CA VAL A 125 -3.76 5.14 16.48
C VAL A 125 -5.28 4.92 16.56
N PRO A 126 -6.04 5.71 17.32
CA PRO A 126 -7.49 5.57 17.40
C PRO A 126 -8.16 5.90 16.06
N LEU A 127 -8.98 4.98 15.55
CA LEU A 127 -9.80 5.19 14.34
C LEU A 127 -11.25 5.44 14.70
N VAL A 128 -11.77 4.64 15.64
CA VAL A 128 -13.13 4.76 16.18
C VAL A 128 -13.01 4.76 17.71
N PRO A 129 -13.44 5.83 18.40
CA PRO A 129 -13.43 5.86 19.86
C PRO A 129 -14.43 4.84 20.41
N ARG A 130 -14.39 4.57 21.71
CA ARG A 130 -15.34 3.67 22.36
C ARG A 130 -16.78 4.11 22.10
N THR A 131 -17.49 3.33 21.29
CA THR A 131 -18.79 3.67 20.71
C THR A 131 -19.79 2.57 21.04
N PRO A 132 -20.96 2.89 21.64
CA PRO A 132 -22.05 1.93 21.81
C PRO A 132 -22.51 1.38 20.46
N ILE A 133 -22.87 0.10 20.42
CA ILE A 133 -23.38 -0.53 19.20
C ILE A 133 -24.80 -1.05 19.40
N VAL A 134 -25.54 -1.14 18.31
CA VAL A 134 -26.87 -1.74 18.27
C VAL A 134 -26.70 -3.26 18.07
N PRO A 135 -27.34 -4.10 18.90
CA PRO A 135 -27.36 -5.54 18.70
C PRO A 135 -28.16 -5.90 17.45
N ASP A 136 -27.84 -7.05 16.82
CA ASP A 136 -28.52 -7.54 15.62
C ASP A 136 -28.56 -6.52 14.46
N ALA A 137 -27.45 -5.81 14.24
CA ALA A 137 -27.37 -4.75 13.25
C ALA A 137 -25.98 -4.60 12.62
N ALA A 138 -25.95 -4.09 11.40
CA ALA A 138 -24.74 -3.58 10.77
C ALA A 138 -24.41 -2.17 11.30
N ASN A 139 -23.47 -2.05 12.23
CA ASN A 139 -23.04 -0.77 12.80
C ASN A 139 -21.94 -0.16 11.93
N VAL A 140 -22.28 0.81 11.08
CA VAL A 140 -21.33 1.54 10.24
C VAL A 140 -20.77 2.73 11.03
N LEU A 141 -19.49 2.63 11.41
CA LEU A 141 -18.80 3.60 12.27
C LEU A 141 -17.83 4.43 11.40
N PRO A 142 -18.08 5.73 11.19
CA PRO A 142 -17.17 6.57 10.40
C PRO A 142 -15.85 6.81 11.15
N VAL A 143 -14.74 6.79 10.42
CA VAL A 143 -13.43 7.25 10.92
C VAL A 143 -13.36 8.75 10.69
N ALA A 144 -12.74 9.54 11.58
CA ALA A 144 -12.57 10.97 11.33
C ALA A 144 -11.70 11.22 10.09
N ASP A 145 -12.00 12.24 9.27
CA ASP A 145 -11.20 12.58 8.07
C ASP A 145 -9.81 13.13 8.44
N GLN A 146 -9.73 13.89 9.54
CA GLN A 146 -8.49 14.53 9.99
C GLN A 146 -7.51 13.50 10.55
N GLY A 147 -6.27 13.55 10.06
CA GLY A 147 -5.18 12.71 10.57
C GLY A 147 -5.25 11.24 10.13
N ARG A 148 -6.10 10.90 9.15
CA ARG A 148 -6.10 9.55 8.57
C ARG A 148 -4.74 9.24 7.96
N THR A 149 -4.20 8.10 8.35
CA THR A 149 -2.95 7.58 7.82
C THR A 149 -3.19 6.19 7.24
N ARG A 150 -2.28 5.75 6.39
CA ARG A 150 -2.19 4.40 5.90
C ARG A 150 -1.94 3.48 7.10
N ILE A 151 -2.73 2.42 7.19
CA ILE A 151 -2.61 1.35 8.18
C ILE A 151 -2.41 0.01 7.48
N THR A 152 -1.81 -0.93 8.22
CA THR A 152 -1.56 -2.32 7.80
C THR A 152 -2.24 -3.32 8.72
N HIS A 153 -2.51 -2.90 9.95
CA HIS A 153 -3.15 -3.70 10.98
C HIS A 153 -4.26 -2.88 11.64
N LEU A 154 -5.26 -3.57 12.16
CA LEU A 154 -6.39 -3.01 12.89
C LEU A 154 -6.63 -3.84 14.14
N ARG A 155 -6.89 -3.18 15.27
CA ARG A 155 -7.31 -3.81 16.51
C ARG A 155 -8.77 -3.44 16.76
N LEU A 156 -9.63 -4.45 16.77
CA LEU A 156 -11.00 -4.35 17.26
C LEU A 156 -10.99 -4.74 18.73
N THR A 157 -11.50 -3.87 19.60
CA THR A 157 -11.75 -4.20 21.00
C THR A 157 -13.26 -4.10 21.27
N ILE A 158 -13.82 -5.11 21.92
CA ILE A 158 -15.22 -5.20 22.32
C ILE A 158 -15.36 -5.10 23.84
N HIS A 159 -16.44 -4.47 24.31
CA HIS A 159 -16.63 -4.20 25.73
C HIS A 159 -17.95 -4.77 26.29
N PRO A 160 -17.92 -5.48 27.43
CA PRO A 160 -16.73 -6.13 28.02
C PRO A 160 -16.32 -7.42 27.31
N ASP A 161 -17.27 -8.04 26.61
CA ASP A 161 -17.20 -9.31 25.88
C ASP A 161 -18.43 -9.39 24.95
N GLY A 162 -18.54 -10.46 24.16
CA GLY A 162 -19.71 -10.71 23.31
C GLY A 162 -19.33 -11.30 21.96
N GLY A 163 -20.17 -11.07 20.96
CA GLY A 163 -19.88 -11.52 19.60
C GLY A 163 -20.16 -10.53 18.47
N VAL A 164 -19.42 -10.72 17.39
CA VAL A 164 -19.39 -9.91 16.18
C VAL A 164 -19.46 -10.84 14.98
N ALA A 165 -20.46 -10.68 14.13
CA ALA A 165 -20.72 -11.52 12.98
C ALA A 165 -19.75 -11.23 11.83
N ARG A 166 -19.59 -9.96 11.47
CA ARG A 166 -18.69 -9.50 10.41
C ARG A 166 -17.98 -8.20 10.79
N LEU A 167 -16.77 -8.07 10.27
CA LEU A 167 -15.98 -6.84 10.31
C LEU A 167 -15.67 -6.43 8.87
N ARG A 168 -15.91 -5.17 8.53
CA ARG A 168 -15.50 -4.56 7.26
C ARG A 168 -14.73 -3.29 7.53
N VAL A 169 -13.62 -3.09 6.82
CA VAL A 169 -12.80 -1.89 6.92
C VAL A 169 -12.88 -1.18 5.58
N HIS A 170 -13.84 -0.27 5.46
CA HIS A 170 -14.14 0.42 4.21
C HIS A 170 -13.12 1.53 3.98
N GLY A 171 -12.35 1.42 2.89
CA GLY A 171 -11.27 2.37 2.67
C GLY A 171 -10.66 2.39 1.28
N THR A 172 -9.65 3.25 1.17
CA THR A 172 -8.85 3.42 -0.05
C THR A 172 -7.57 2.62 0.07
N VAL A 173 -7.33 1.70 -0.86
CA VAL A 173 -6.10 0.91 -0.89
C VAL A 173 -4.92 1.81 -1.28
N VAL A 174 -3.85 1.75 -0.49
CA VAL A 174 -2.60 2.47 -0.73
C VAL A 174 -1.46 1.46 -0.73
N PRO A 175 -1.14 0.86 -1.89
CA PRO A 175 -0.10 -0.15 -1.98
C PRO A 175 1.28 0.47 -1.75
N ASP A 176 2.22 -0.34 -1.29
CA ASP A 176 3.63 0.01 -1.34
C ASP A 176 4.09 0.03 -2.82
N PRO A 177 4.66 1.15 -3.33
CA PRO A 177 5.06 1.26 -4.74
C PRO A 177 6.10 0.22 -5.14
N ARG A 178 6.90 -0.27 -4.19
CA ARG A 178 7.96 -1.28 -4.43
C ARG A 178 7.39 -2.61 -4.90
N MET A 179 6.10 -2.90 -4.66
CA MET A 179 5.44 -4.11 -5.14
C MET A 179 5.28 -4.16 -6.66
N PHE A 180 5.43 -3.03 -7.35
CA PHE A 180 5.34 -2.93 -8.81
C PHE A 180 6.72 -2.92 -9.48
N ASP A 181 7.80 -2.85 -8.70
CA ASP A 181 9.15 -2.74 -9.25
C ASP A 181 9.60 -4.09 -9.82
N ARG A 182 10.15 -4.06 -11.05
CA ARG A 182 10.74 -5.23 -11.74
C ARG A 182 9.77 -6.38 -12.04
N VAL A 183 8.46 -6.15 -11.92
CA VAL A 183 7.41 -7.14 -12.22
C VAL A 183 6.29 -6.51 -13.03
N THR A 184 5.52 -7.32 -13.73
CA THR A 184 4.21 -6.92 -14.25
C THR A 184 3.12 -7.32 -13.27
N SER A 185 2.20 -6.42 -12.99
CA SER A 185 1.10 -6.59 -12.03
C SER A 185 -0.26 -6.38 -12.70
N ASP A 186 -1.32 -6.90 -12.10
CA ASP A 186 -2.69 -6.59 -12.53
C ASP A 186 -3.06 -5.16 -12.08
N LEU A 187 -2.92 -4.18 -12.97
CA LEU A 187 -3.19 -2.78 -12.67
C LEU A 187 -4.67 -2.50 -12.40
N ALA A 188 -5.57 -3.41 -12.79
CA ALA A 188 -6.99 -3.31 -12.47
C ALA A 188 -7.33 -3.78 -11.05
N ALA A 189 -6.45 -4.57 -10.40
CA ALA A 189 -6.77 -5.28 -9.18
C ALA A 189 -7.17 -4.37 -8.02
N ALA A 190 -8.29 -4.69 -7.36
CA ALA A 190 -8.76 -3.98 -6.17
C ALA A 190 -7.72 -3.97 -5.04
N TYR A 191 -7.04 -5.09 -4.81
CA TYR A 191 -6.02 -5.21 -3.75
C TYR A 191 -4.73 -4.42 -4.05
N LEU A 192 -4.58 -3.90 -5.27
CA LEU A 192 -3.51 -2.99 -5.68
C LEU A 192 -3.99 -1.54 -5.84
N GLY A 193 -5.28 -1.25 -5.59
CA GLY A 193 -5.85 0.09 -5.68
C GLY A 193 -6.60 0.42 -6.97
N GLY A 194 -6.80 -0.56 -7.86
CA GLY A 194 -7.73 -0.39 -8.98
C GLY A 194 -9.18 -0.35 -8.48
N VAL A 195 -10.03 0.49 -9.11
CA VAL A 195 -11.41 0.71 -8.66
C VAL A 195 -12.34 0.69 -9.85
N VAL A 196 -13.46 -0.03 -9.73
CA VAL A 196 -14.55 0.07 -10.71
C VAL A 196 -15.38 1.31 -10.37
N VAL A 197 -15.14 2.39 -11.10
CA VAL A 197 -15.66 3.74 -10.80
C VAL A 197 -17.04 3.98 -11.39
N ALA A 198 -17.40 3.29 -12.47
CA ALA A 198 -18.72 3.38 -13.09
C ALA A 198 -19.13 2.08 -13.78
N ALA A 199 -20.44 1.83 -13.86
CA ALA A 199 -21.04 0.74 -14.64
C ALA A 199 -22.43 1.16 -15.15
N SER A 200 -22.83 0.66 -16.31
CA SER A 200 -24.14 0.98 -16.92
C SER A 200 -25.31 0.30 -16.23
N ASP A 201 -25.11 -0.87 -15.65
CA ASP A 201 -26.10 -1.65 -14.90
C ASP A 201 -25.40 -2.50 -13.82
N MET A 202 -26.08 -2.67 -12.68
CA MET A 202 -25.58 -3.39 -11.50
C MET A 202 -26.62 -4.37 -10.97
N HIS A 203 -27.36 -5.06 -11.84
CA HIS A 203 -28.52 -5.84 -11.41
C HIS A 203 -28.20 -7.09 -10.58
N TYR A 204 -27.12 -7.80 -10.89
CA TYR A 204 -26.69 -8.97 -10.15
C TYR A 204 -25.16 -8.94 -9.93
N GLY A 205 -24.73 -8.93 -8.67
CA GLY A 205 -23.31 -8.87 -8.30
C GLY A 205 -22.75 -7.44 -8.27
N ASP A 206 -21.89 -7.19 -7.29
CA ASP A 206 -21.25 -5.89 -7.08
C ASP A 206 -20.22 -5.62 -8.18
N ARG A 207 -20.14 -4.38 -8.70
CA ARG A 207 -19.15 -3.98 -9.72
C ARG A 207 -17.71 -4.26 -9.28
N HIS A 208 -17.41 -4.16 -7.99
CA HIS A 208 -16.10 -4.44 -7.39
C HIS A 208 -15.72 -5.93 -7.46
N ASN A 209 -16.64 -6.82 -7.84
CA ASN A 209 -16.32 -8.21 -8.16
C ASN A 209 -15.51 -8.34 -9.45
N LEU A 210 -15.70 -7.43 -10.42
CA LEU A 210 -15.01 -7.48 -11.71
C LEU A 210 -13.48 -7.42 -11.55
N ASN A 211 -13.00 -6.67 -10.56
CA ASN A 211 -11.58 -6.52 -10.26
C ASN A 211 -11.17 -7.05 -8.88
N ALA A 212 -12.03 -7.84 -8.22
CA ALA A 212 -11.73 -8.49 -6.94
C ALA A 212 -10.51 -9.41 -7.05
N SER A 213 -9.91 -9.83 -5.93
CA SER A 213 -8.77 -10.76 -5.92
C SER A 213 -9.16 -12.19 -6.33
N GLY A 214 -8.17 -12.95 -6.78
CA GLY A 214 -8.29 -14.36 -7.10
C GLY A 214 -9.25 -14.68 -8.24
N GLU A 215 -9.56 -15.96 -8.38
CA GLU A 215 -10.56 -16.45 -9.33
C GLU A 215 -11.95 -16.38 -8.70
N ALA A 216 -12.98 -16.16 -9.52
CA ALA A 216 -14.35 -16.35 -9.07
C ALA A 216 -14.58 -17.84 -8.76
N ARG A 217 -15.31 -18.14 -7.68
CA ARG A 217 -15.70 -19.51 -7.27
C ARG A 217 -17.12 -19.87 -7.72
N ALA A 218 -17.95 -18.85 -7.94
CA ALA A 218 -19.33 -18.98 -8.39
C ALA A 218 -19.75 -17.75 -9.20
N MET A 219 -20.90 -17.85 -9.87
CA MET A 219 -21.46 -16.76 -10.70
C MET A 219 -21.71 -15.48 -9.90
N GLY A 220 -22.19 -15.60 -8.65
CA GLY A 220 -22.45 -14.46 -7.76
C GLY A 220 -21.21 -13.68 -7.32
N GLU A 221 -20.02 -14.18 -7.62
CA GLU A 221 -18.76 -13.48 -7.39
C GLU A 221 -18.26 -12.73 -8.63
N GLY A 222 -19.06 -12.62 -9.70
CA GLY A 222 -18.77 -11.79 -10.87
C GLY A 222 -19.58 -10.49 -10.90
N TRP A 223 -19.45 -9.76 -12.00
CA TRP A 223 -20.33 -8.65 -12.39
C TRP A 223 -21.32 -9.16 -13.45
N GLU A 224 -22.62 -8.98 -13.24
CA GLU A 224 -23.68 -9.41 -14.17
C GLU A 224 -24.74 -8.33 -14.38
N THR A 225 -25.16 -8.17 -15.62
CA THR A 225 -26.14 -7.17 -16.04
C THR A 225 -27.47 -7.79 -16.44
N ARG A 226 -28.54 -6.98 -16.48
CA ARG A 226 -29.83 -7.41 -17.04
C ARG A 226 -29.71 -7.77 -18.51
N ARG A 227 -30.48 -8.80 -18.90
CA ARG A 227 -30.72 -9.10 -20.32
C ARG A 227 -31.26 -7.87 -21.06
N ARG A 228 -30.56 -7.44 -22.10
CA ARG A 228 -30.95 -6.33 -22.97
C ARG A 228 -31.71 -6.85 -24.18
N ARG A 229 -32.76 -6.13 -24.58
CA ARG A 229 -33.63 -6.47 -25.73
C ARG A 229 -33.59 -5.45 -26.87
N GLY A 230 -33.04 -4.26 -26.61
CA GLY A 230 -32.86 -3.20 -27.60
C GLY A 230 -31.40 -3.07 -28.04
N ASP A 231 -31.12 -2.02 -28.82
CA ASP A 231 -29.77 -1.71 -29.27
C ASP A 231 -28.85 -1.28 -28.10
N GLY A 232 -27.54 -1.39 -28.32
CA GLY A 232 -26.50 -1.00 -27.37
C GLY A 232 -25.80 -2.17 -26.67
N HIS A 233 -25.10 -1.86 -25.60
CA HIS A 233 -24.36 -2.81 -24.77
C HIS A 233 -24.26 -2.31 -23.32
N ASP A 234 -23.89 -3.19 -22.39
CA ASP A 234 -23.52 -2.79 -21.04
C ASP A 234 -22.01 -2.58 -20.91
N TRP A 235 -21.59 -1.75 -19.97
CA TRP A 235 -20.19 -1.40 -19.79
C TRP A 235 -19.82 -1.17 -18.33
N ALA A 236 -18.54 -1.32 -18.02
CA ALA A 236 -17.94 -0.93 -16.74
C ALA A 236 -16.59 -0.25 -16.98
N VAL A 237 -16.28 0.77 -16.17
CA VAL A 237 -15.01 1.51 -16.22
C VAL A 237 -14.19 1.21 -14.96
N VAL A 238 -12.97 0.76 -15.18
CA VAL A 238 -11.98 0.52 -14.14
C VAL A 238 -10.94 1.63 -14.20
N ARG A 239 -10.82 2.38 -13.11
CA ARG A 239 -9.64 3.20 -12.83
C ARG A 239 -8.53 2.27 -12.37
N LEU A 240 -7.37 2.35 -13.03
CA LEU A 240 -6.22 1.54 -12.67
C LEU A 240 -5.61 2.02 -11.34
N ALA A 241 -4.85 1.14 -10.69
CA ALA A 241 -4.09 1.46 -9.47
C ALA A 241 -3.17 2.69 -9.66
N THR A 242 -2.64 2.84 -10.87
CA THR A 242 -1.90 4.02 -11.31
C THR A 242 -1.81 4.03 -12.84
N GLN A 243 -1.32 5.11 -13.44
CA GLN A 243 -1.01 5.13 -14.87
C GLN A 243 0.00 4.04 -15.20
N GLY A 244 -0.32 3.20 -16.19
CA GLY A 244 0.55 2.09 -16.52
C GLY A 244 0.46 1.65 -17.97
N THR A 245 1.48 0.93 -18.38
CA THR A 245 1.58 0.30 -19.70
C THR A 245 1.11 -1.15 -19.59
N ILE A 246 -0.07 -1.42 -20.15
CA ILE A 246 -0.72 -2.73 -20.17
C ILE A 246 -0.17 -3.53 -21.35
N VAL A 247 0.19 -4.79 -21.09
CA VAL A 247 0.72 -5.74 -22.10
C VAL A 247 -0.21 -6.91 -22.37
N ARG A 248 -1.12 -7.21 -21.44
CA ARG A 248 -2.11 -8.30 -21.57
C ARG A 248 -3.41 -7.95 -20.89
N ALA A 249 -4.52 -8.21 -21.58
CA ALA A 249 -5.86 -8.19 -20.99
C ALA A 249 -6.37 -9.62 -20.79
N GLU A 250 -6.98 -9.87 -19.64
CA GLU A 250 -7.72 -11.09 -19.37
C GLU A 250 -9.20 -10.77 -19.19
N VAL A 251 -10.06 -11.44 -19.97
CA VAL A 251 -11.50 -11.40 -19.80
C VAL A 251 -11.97 -12.79 -19.39
N ASP A 252 -12.35 -12.92 -18.13
CA ASP A 252 -12.79 -14.19 -17.56
C ASP A 252 -14.33 -14.25 -17.53
N THR A 253 -14.88 -15.30 -18.12
CA THR A 253 -16.33 -15.59 -18.14
C THR A 253 -16.66 -16.89 -17.42
N ARG A 254 -15.72 -17.45 -16.64
CA ARG A 254 -15.98 -18.64 -15.80
C ARG A 254 -17.22 -18.45 -14.94
N HIS A 255 -17.97 -19.53 -14.76
CA HIS A 255 -19.28 -19.60 -14.09
C HIS A 255 -20.46 -18.99 -14.86
N PHE A 256 -20.22 -18.13 -15.86
CA PHE A 256 -21.26 -17.62 -16.77
C PHE A 256 -21.46 -18.57 -17.95
N ARG A 257 -22.21 -19.67 -17.71
CA ARG A 257 -22.38 -20.76 -18.69
C ARG A 257 -23.44 -20.48 -19.75
N GLY A 258 -24.50 -19.75 -19.39
CA GLY A 258 -25.63 -19.45 -20.27
C GLY A 258 -25.91 -17.95 -20.46
N ASN A 259 -25.14 -17.11 -19.78
CA ASN A 259 -25.32 -15.66 -19.67
C ASN A 259 -23.99 -14.90 -19.78
N ALA A 260 -22.92 -15.52 -20.31
CA ALA A 260 -21.73 -14.76 -20.72
C ALA A 260 -22.09 -13.85 -21.91
N PRO A 261 -21.42 -12.69 -22.05
CA PRO A 261 -21.60 -11.84 -23.21
C PRO A 261 -21.23 -12.57 -24.49
N ARG A 262 -21.81 -12.15 -25.62
CA ARG A 262 -21.50 -12.74 -26.93
C ARG A 262 -20.14 -12.28 -27.43
N ALA A 263 -19.78 -11.04 -27.10
CA ALA A 263 -18.51 -10.42 -27.42
C ALA A 263 -18.17 -9.38 -26.36
N VAL A 264 -16.89 -9.02 -26.30
CA VAL A 264 -16.41 -7.89 -25.51
C VAL A 264 -15.59 -6.94 -26.37
N ALA A 265 -15.51 -5.68 -25.98
CA ALA A 265 -14.52 -4.73 -26.47
C ALA A 265 -13.87 -4.03 -25.28
N LEU A 266 -12.60 -3.65 -25.41
CA LEU A 266 -11.89 -2.87 -24.40
C LEU A 266 -11.45 -1.54 -24.99
N TRP A 267 -11.61 -0.49 -24.20
CA TRP A 267 -11.21 0.88 -24.54
C TRP A 267 -10.36 1.43 -23.42
N ALA A 268 -9.33 2.18 -23.77
CA ALA A 268 -8.44 2.82 -22.81
C ALA A 268 -8.56 4.34 -22.90
N ALA A 269 -8.29 5.00 -21.78
CA ALA A 269 -8.09 6.43 -21.67
C ALA A 269 -6.84 6.71 -20.83
N ASP A 270 -6.13 7.78 -21.15
CA ASP A 270 -4.87 8.14 -20.51
C ASP A 270 -4.89 9.59 -20.02
N ASN A 271 -5.50 9.79 -18.85
CA ASN A 271 -5.73 11.10 -18.27
C ASN A 271 -5.10 11.15 -16.87
N PRO A 272 -3.76 11.30 -16.74
CA PRO A 272 -3.08 11.33 -15.44
C PRO A 272 -3.40 12.57 -14.61
N ASP A 273 -3.78 13.68 -15.25
CA ASP A 273 -4.02 14.98 -14.62
C ASP A 273 -5.51 15.23 -14.28
N LEU A 274 -6.33 14.17 -14.29
CA LEU A 274 -7.75 14.30 -13.98
C LEU A 274 -7.94 14.69 -12.51
N LEU A 275 -8.63 15.82 -12.26
CA LEU A 275 -8.82 16.37 -10.90
C LEU A 275 -9.58 15.39 -9.99
N ASP A 276 -10.65 14.80 -10.51
CA ASP A 276 -11.37 13.70 -9.86
C ASP A 276 -11.25 12.45 -10.73
N PRO A 277 -10.36 11.51 -10.37
CA PRO A 277 -10.19 10.26 -11.10
C PRO A 277 -11.45 9.37 -11.13
N ASP A 278 -12.44 9.62 -10.26
CA ASP A 278 -13.68 8.85 -10.26
C ASP A 278 -14.76 9.49 -11.16
N ASP A 279 -14.56 10.72 -11.66
CA ASP A 279 -15.45 11.38 -12.62
C ASP A 279 -15.19 10.92 -14.06
N VAL A 280 -15.80 9.78 -14.41
CA VAL A 280 -15.74 9.21 -15.76
C VAL A 280 -16.35 10.15 -16.82
N THR A 281 -17.23 11.09 -16.44
CA THR A 281 -17.86 12.00 -17.42
C THR A 281 -16.89 13.04 -17.97
N ALA A 282 -15.83 13.33 -17.24
CA ALA A 282 -14.73 14.20 -17.68
C ALA A 282 -13.76 13.51 -18.66
N ILE A 283 -13.88 12.19 -18.86
CA ILE A 283 -13.06 11.44 -19.83
C ILE A 283 -13.72 11.49 -21.21
N THR A 284 -13.24 12.38 -22.05
CA THR A 284 -13.77 12.61 -23.41
C THR A 284 -13.13 11.74 -24.48
N GLU A 285 -11.86 11.33 -24.29
CA GLU A 285 -11.10 10.57 -25.28
C GLU A 285 -10.93 9.11 -24.84
N TRP A 286 -11.48 8.21 -25.64
CA TRP A 286 -11.32 6.76 -25.50
C TRP A 286 -10.77 6.19 -26.79
N TYR A 287 -9.71 5.40 -26.71
CA TYR A 287 -9.11 4.75 -27.88
C TYR A 287 -9.17 3.22 -27.74
N PRO A 288 -9.27 2.49 -28.87
CA PRO A 288 -9.50 1.05 -28.83
C PRO A 288 -8.27 0.31 -28.29
N MET A 289 -8.52 -0.60 -27.35
CA MET A 289 -7.51 -1.49 -26.75
C MET A 289 -7.71 -2.94 -27.21
N LEU A 290 -8.95 -3.41 -27.25
CA LEU A 290 -9.34 -4.70 -27.82
C LEU A 290 -10.58 -4.47 -28.71
N PRO A 291 -10.50 -4.77 -30.02
CA PRO A 291 -11.67 -4.65 -30.88
C PRO A 291 -12.76 -5.63 -30.43
N ARG A 292 -13.99 -5.44 -30.93
CA ARG A 292 -15.11 -6.34 -30.64
C ARG A 292 -14.73 -7.79 -30.93
N THR A 293 -14.53 -8.57 -29.87
CA THR A 293 -14.00 -9.93 -29.92
C THR A 293 -15.00 -10.88 -29.31
N ARG A 294 -15.31 -11.95 -30.03
CA ARG A 294 -16.20 -13.01 -29.53
C ARG A 294 -15.55 -13.69 -28.32
N VAL A 295 -16.35 -13.91 -27.27
CA VAL A 295 -15.95 -14.71 -26.10
C VAL A 295 -16.79 -15.98 -26.03
N GLN A 296 -16.27 -16.99 -25.33
CA GLN A 296 -16.94 -18.26 -25.07
C GLN A 296 -17.45 -18.31 -23.63
N PRO A 297 -18.63 -18.89 -23.38
CA PRO A 297 -19.11 -19.10 -22.01
C PRO A 297 -18.13 -19.91 -21.17
N ASN A 298 -18.09 -19.65 -19.86
CA ASN A 298 -17.29 -20.39 -18.89
C ASN A 298 -15.81 -20.54 -19.27
N THR A 299 -15.21 -19.50 -19.85
CA THR A 299 -13.86 -19.54 -20.42
C THR A 299 -13.03 -18.34 -19.96
N ARG A 300 -11.76 -18.59 -19.68
CA ARG A 300 -10.74 -17.57 -19.43
C ARG A 300 -10.09 -17.17 -20.77
N HIS A 301 -10.22 -15.91 -21.16
CA HIS A 301 -9.67 -15.39 -22.41
C HIS A 301 -8.45 -14.52 -22.11
N LEU A 302 -7.31 -14.83 -22.72
CA LEU A 302 -6.07 -14.07 -22.60
C LEU A 302 -5.78 -13.39 -23.94
N PHE A 303 -5.64 -12.07 -23.92
CA PHE A 303 -5.35 -11.26 -25.09
C PHE A 303 -4.02 -10.54 -24.87
N ASP A 304 -2.98 -11.01 -25.55
CA ASP A 304 -1.70 -10.32 -25.63
C ASP A 304 -1.82 -9.10 -26.53
N LEU A 305 -1.41 -7.94 -26.03
CA LEU A 305 -1.42 -6.70 -26.78
C LEU A 305 -0.10 -6.60 -27.53
N GLU A 306 -0.15 -6.71 -28.86
CA GLU A 306 1.03 -6.59 -29.72
C GLU A 306 1.75 -5.26 -29.51
N VAL A 307 0.98 -4.19 -29.29
CA VAL A 307 1.48 -2.89 -28.86
C VAL A 307 0.99 -2.63 -27.44
N PRO A 308 1.90 -2.43 -26.47
CA PRO A 308 1.51 -2.08 -25.12
C PRO A 308 0.71 -0.78 -25.06
N ILE A 309 -0.29 -0.73 -24.19
CA ILE A 309 -1.26 0.37 -24.10
C ILE A 309 -1.07 1.13 -22.79
N GLN A 310 -0.75 2.43 -22.88
CA GLN A 310 -0.61 3.30 -21.70
C GLN A 310 -1.95 3.87 -21.28
N ALA A 311 -2.44 3.57 -20.08
CA ALA A 311 -3.76 4.01 -19.64
C ALA A 311 -3.80 4.40 -18.15
N THR A 312 -4.77 5.24 -17.80
CA THR A 312 -5.23 5.45 -16.41
C THR A 312 -6.58 4.79 -16.15
N HIS A 313 -7.39 4.62 -17.21
CA HIS A 313 -8.71 3.99 -17.13
C HIS A 313 -8.90 3.01 -18.29
N VAL A 314 -9.64 1.93 -18.02
CA VAL A 314 -10.09 0.99 -19.05
C VAL A 314 -11.58 0.72 -18.92
N ARG A 315 -12.30 0.85 -20.03
CA ARG A 315 -13.70 0.46 -20.16
C ARG A 315 -13.80 -0.91 -20.81
N VAL A 316 -14.60 -1.79 -20.21
CA VAL A 316 -15.04 -3.03 -20.84
C VAL A 316 -16.48 -2.89 -21.30
N ASP A 317 -16.74 -3.22 -22.55
CA ASP A 317 -18.08 -3.31 -23.14
C ASP A 317 -18.49 -4.78 -23.19
N ALA A 318 -19.55 -5.17 -22.48
CA ALA A 318 -20.18 -6.50 -22.52
C ALA A 318 -21.33 -6.50 -23.52
N ILE A 319 -21.17 -7.20 -24.66
CA ILE A 319 -22.05 -7.04 -25.82
C ILE A 319 -22.97 -8.25 -26.03
N PRO A 320 -24.30 -8.07 -26.13
CA PRO A 320 -25.05 -6.84 -25.78
C PRO A 320 -25.27 -6.66 -24.26
N ASP A 321 -25.06 -7.72 -23.49
CA ASP A 321 -25.21 -7.81 -22.05
C ASP A 321 -24.52 -9.10 -21.57
N GLY A 322 -24.54 -9.37 -20.27
CA GLY A 322 -24.11 -10.64 -19.70
C GLY A 322 -23.22 -10.46 -18.48
N GLY A 323 -22.58 -11.54 -18.06
CA GLY A 323 -21.71 -11.54 -16.90
C GLY A 323 -20.24 -11.85 -17.17
N LEU A 324 -19.38 -11.20 -16.40
CA LEU A 324 -17.93 -11.38 -16.39
C LEU A 324 -17.49 -11.78 -14.97
N ALA A 325 -16.66 -12.82 -14.87
CA ALA A 325 -16.04 -13.22 -13.62
C ALA A 325 -14.97 -12.21 -13.20
N ARG A 326 -14.03 -11.88 -14.09
CA ARG A 326 -12.93 -10.95 -13.81
C ARG A 326 -12.49 -10.21 -15.07
N LEU A 327 -11.96 -9.02 -14.86
CA LEU A 327 -11.10 -8.30 -15.80
C LEU A 327 -9.71 -8.16 -15.15
N ARG A 328 -8.66 -8.60 -15.84
CA ARG A 328 -7.26 -8.36 -15.43
C ARG A 328 -6.53 -7.57 -16.49
N LEU A 329 -5.72 -6.61 -16.07
CA LEU A 329 -4.94 -5.74 -16.95
C LEU A 329 -3.48 -5.81 -16.51
N THR A 330 -2.76 -6.80 -17.03
CA THR A 330 -1.37 -7.04 -16.67
C THR A 330 -0.46 -6.03 -17.35
N GLY A 331 0.34 -5.32 -16.57
CA GLY A 331 1.23 -4.26 -17.04
C GLY A 331 2.21 -3.79 -15.97
N ALA A 332 2.89 -2.69 -16.23
CA ALA A 332 3.76 -2.03 -15.26
C ALA A 332 3.43 -0.53 -15.19
N PRO A 333 3.63 0.14 -14.05
CA PRO A 333 3.49 1.59 -13.98
C PRO A 333 4.39 2.31 -14.99
N THR A 334 3.90 3.40 -15.57
CA THR A 334 4.78 4.36 -16.28
C THR A 334 5.65 5.09 -15.24
N PRO A 335 6.69 5.83 -15.64
CA PRO A 335 7.45 6.67 -14.70
C PRO A 335 6.55 7.66 -13.94
N VAL A 336 5.59 8.29 -14.63
CA VAL A 336 4.61 9.21 -14.04
C VAL A 336 3.69 8.46 -13.07
N GLY A 337 3.18 7.29 -13.46
CA GLY A 337 2.34 6.47 -12.60
C GLY A 337 3.08 5.94 -11.38
N ARG A 338 4.36 5.61 -11.50
CA ARG A 338 5.21 5.16 -10.39
C ARG A 338 5.45 6.28 -9.38
N GLU A 339 5.77 7.49 -9.84
CA GLU A 339 5.89 8.66 -8.98
C GLU A 339 4.57 8.96 -8.26
N ALA A 340 3.46 9.05 -9.00
CA ALA A 340 2.15 9.35 -8.41
C ALA A 340 1.73 8.31 -7.36
N LEU A 341 1.99 7.02 -7.63
CA LEU A 341 1.74 5.94 -6.68
C LEU A 341 2.59 6.09 -5.41
N ALA A 342 3.89 6.35 -5.57
CA ALA A 342 4.81 6.48 -4.45
C ALA A 342 4.56 7.72 -3.61
N MET A 343 4.18 8.85 -4.23
CA MET A 343 3.82 10.07 -3.50
C MET A 343 2.54 9.87 -2.68
N ARG A 344 1.49 9.25 -3.27
CA ARG A 344 0.28 8.89 -2.50
C ARG A 344 0.60 7.97 -1.32
N TRP A 345 1.50 7.01 -1.52
CA TRP A 345 1.96 6.13 -0.44
C TRP A 345 2.70 6.89 0.66
N PHE A 346 3.70 7.69 0.30
CA PHE A 346 4.56 8.43 1.22
C PHE A 346 3.78 9.47 2.04
N ASP A 347 2.90 10.22 1.38
CA ASP A 347 2.05 11.22 2.03
C ASP A 347 1.03 10.58 2.99
N ALA A 348 0.61 9.33 2.73
CA ALA A 348 -0.31 8.62 3.59
C ALA A 348 0.36 7.93 4.79
N LEU A 349 1.68 7.75 4.82
CA LEU A 349 2.35 7.04 5.93
C LEU A 349 2.09 7.70 7.30
N SER A 350 2.10 6.91 8.37
CA SER A 350 2.16 7.48 9.73
C SER A 350 3.43 8.32 9.91
N PRO A 351 3.47 9.26 10.87
CA PRO A 351 4.67 10.04 11.16
C PRO A 351 5.92 9.18 11.36
N ASP A 352 5.82 8.12 12.15
CA ASP A 352 6.94 7.21 12.40
C ASP A 352 7.36 6.43 11.15
N ALA A 353 6.41 5.88 10.38
CA ALA A 353 6.74 5.13 9.17
C ALA A 353 7.39 6.02 8.08
N ALA A 354 6.97 7.29 7.96
CA ALA A 354 7.62 8.21 7.04
C ALA A 354 9.02 8.61 7.51
N ARG A 355 9.19 8.83 8.81
CA ARG A 355 10.49 9.09 9.41
C ARG A 355 11.45 7.93 9.15
N GLU A 356 11.00 6.68 9.28
CA GLU A 356 11.81 5.49 8.97
C GLU A 356 12.28 5.47 7.50
N GLU A 357 11.40 5.75 6.53
CA GLU A 357 11.78 5.78 5.11
C GLU A 357 12.73 6.96 4.77
N LEU A 358 12.59 8.08 5.47
CA LEU A 358 13.47 9.25 5.35
C LEU A 358 14.83 9.01 6.02
N LEU A 359 14.86 8.35 7.18
CA LEU A 359 16.10 7.93 7.83
C LEU A 359 16.92 7.04 6.90
N ALA A 360 16.29 6.12 6.16
CA ALA A 360 17.00 5.32 5.15
C ALA A 360 17.60 6.16 4.00
N CYS A 361 17.18 7.42 3.82
CA CYS A 361 17.72 8.33 2.82
C CYS A 361 18.87 9.18 3.36
N CYS A 362 18.75 9.76 4.56
CA CYS A 362 19.69 10.77 5.08
C CYS A 362 20.39 10.36 6.39
N GLU A 363 19.79 9.45 7.16
CA GLU A 363 20.30 8.95 8.45
C GLU A 363 20.46 10.03 9.54
N SER A 364 19.76 11.16 9.42
CA SER A 364 19.56 12.13 10.51
C SER A 364 18.11 12.14 10.98
N GLU A 365 17.93 11.98 12.30
CA GLU A 365 16.62 11.93 12.96
C GLU A 365 15.89 13.27 12.88
N ASP A 366 16.60 14.38 13.15
CA ASP A 366 16.05 15.73 13.12
C ASP A 366 15.56 16.09 11.70
N TRP A 367 16.36 15.76 10.68
CA TRP A 367 15.99 15.96 9.29
C TRP A 367 14.75 15.15 8.91
N ALA A 368 14.74 13.86 9.24
CA ALA A 368 13.65 12.97 8.89
C ALA A 368 12.34 13.39 9.56
N ALA A 369 12.39 13.82 10.83
CA ALA A 369 11.23 14.35 11.54
C ALA A 369 10.72 15.67 10.91
N ALA A 370 11.62 16.60 10.59
CA ALA A 370 11.25 17.89 10.00
C ALA A 370 10.59 17.73 8.61
N VAL A 371 11.15 16.87 7.75
CA VAL A 371 10.59 16.60 6.42
C VAL A 371 9.26 15.83 6.54
N ALA A 372 9.17 14.82 7.41
CA ALA A 372 7.94 14.07 7.62
C ALA A 372 6.76 14.94 8.09
N ALA A 373 7.04 15.99 8.89
CA ALA A 373 6.05 16.92 9.40
C ALA A 373 5.48 17.87 8.34
N ARG A 374 6.14 18.03 7.18
CA ARG A 374 5.71 18.90 6.07
C ARG A 374 4.80 18.22 5.06
N ARG A 375 4.54 16.92 5.20
CA ARG A 375 3.61 16.17 4.35
C ARG A 375 2.18 16.72 4.49
N PRO A 376 1.35 16.63 3.44
CA PRO A 376 1.61 15.98 2.15
C PRO A 376 2.36 16.88 1.16
N PHE A 377 3.14 16.27 0.26
CA PHE A 377 3.87 16.98 -0.81
C PHE A 377 3.19 16.84 -2.19
N GLY A 378 2.49 15.74 -2.44
CA GLY A 378 1.79 15.44 -3.70
C GLY A 378 2.70 15.05 -4.86
N THR A 379 3.87 15.66 -5.01
CA THR A 379 4.82 15.42 -6.11
C THR A 379 6.27 15.36 -5.63
N LEU A 380 7.13 14.68 -6.39
CA LEU A 380 8.57 14.68 -6.12
C LEU A 380 9.17 16.09 -6.28
N ALA A 381 8.63 16.87 -7.21
CA ALA A 381 9.02 18.26 -7.47
C ALA A 381 8.78 19.18 -6.26
N ALA A 382 7.79 18.88 -5.42
CA ALA A 382 7.56 19.60 -4.16
C ALA A 382 8.39 19.03 -2.99
N LEU A 383 8.58 17.71 -2.94
CA LEU A 383 9.33 17.04 -1.89
C LEU A 383 10.82 17.42 -1.88
N LEU A 384 11.51 17.37 -3.02
CA LEU A 384 12.97 17.59 -3.05
C LEU A 384 13.41 18.97 -2.54
N PRO A 385 12.81 20.10 -2.99
CA PRO A 385 13.20 21.42 -2.48
C PRO A 385 12.86 21.60 -1.00
N ALA A 386 11.75 21.04 -0.52
CA ALA A 386 11.40 21.08 0.89
C ALA A 386 12.41 20.31 1.74
N ALA A 387 12.82 19.13 1.27
CA ALA A 387 13.81 18.29 1.94
C ALA A 387 15.21 18.94 2.00
N GLU A 388 15.61 19.61 0.92
CA GLU A 388 16.85 20.39 0.88
C GLU A 388 16.78 21.62 1.81
N GLN A 389 15.64 22.32 1.84
CA GLN A 389 15.45 23.45 2.74
C GLN A 389 15.59 23.02 4.21
N GLU A 390 14.96 21.91 4.62
CA GLU A 390 15.12 21.40 5.98
C GLU A 390 16.57 21.03 6.29
N TRP A 391 17.27 20.40 5.35
CA TRP A 391 18.69 20.06 5.53
C TRP A 391 19.56 21.27 5.86
N TRP A 392 19.36 22.39 5.16
CA TRP A 392 20.15 23.61 5.38
C TRP A 392 19.71 24.44 6.60
N ASN A 393 18.52 24.16 7.16
CA ASN A 393 18.07 24.75 8.42
C ASN A 393 18.65 24.06 9.66
N LEU A 394 19.20 22.85 9.50
CA LEU A 394 19.74 22.08 10.60
C LEU A 394 21.08 22.63 11.12
N PRO A 395 21.38 22.42 12.42
CA PRO A 395 22.68 22.74 12.96
C PRO A 395 23.75 21.74 12.46
N ALA A 396 25.01 22.17 12.53
CA ALA A 396 26.18 21.34 12.19
C ALA A 396 26.21 19.97 12.88
N SER A 397 25.66 19.86 14.10
CA SER A 397 25.58 18.59 14.83
C SER A 397 24.72 17.54 14.12
N ALA A 398 23.61 17.94 13.49
CA ALA A 398 22.75 17.04 12.74
C ALA A 398 23.40 16.62 11.41
N TRP A 399 24.21 17.49 10.80
CA TRP A 399 25.01 17.10 9.63
C TRP A 399 26.04 16.04 10.02
N LEU A 400 26.76 16.24 11.13
CA LEU A 400 27.75 15.27 11.62
C LEU A 400 27.11 13.93 11.99
N GLU A 401 25.90 13.92 12.57
CA GLU A 401 25.12 12.69 12.81
C GLU A 401 24.93 11.90 11.51
N ALA A 402 24.41 12.54 10.46
CA ALA A 402 24.19 11.91 9.15
C ALA A 402 25.49 11.34 8.54
N PHE A 403 26.65 11.92 8.85
CA PHE A 403 27.93 11.46 8.31
C PHE A 403 28.36 10.13 8.93
N THR A 404 28.04 9.87 10.20
CA THR A 404 28.44 8.64 10.91
C THR A 404 27.85 7.36 10.30
N ALA A 405 26.82 7.53 9.49
CA ALA A 405 26.02 6.48 8.90
C ALA A 405 26.61 5.89 7.60
N HIS A 406 27.53 6.60 6.94
CA HIS A 406 28.08 6.11 5.68
C HIS A 406 29.31 5.23 5.89
N PRO A 407 29.44 4.14 5.12
CA PRO A 407 30.70 3.41 5.06
C PRO A 407 31.77 4.25 4.35
N ARG A 408 33.02 4.06 4.72
CA ARG A 408 34.16 4.65 3.99
C ARG A 408 34.15 4.21 2.53
N ILE A 409 34.59 5.10 1.65
CA ILE A 409 34.73 4.78 0.22
C ILE A 409 35.87 3.77 0.04
N GLY A 410 35.55 2.61 -0.54
CA GLY A 410 36.48 1.51 -0.77
C GLY A 410 36.44 0.41 0.29
N GLU A 411 35.73 0.62 1.41
CA GLU A 411 35.44 -0.43 2.38
C GLU A 411 34.10 -1.09 2.05
N ARG A 412 34.05 -2.42 2.08
CA ARG A 412 32.75 -3.11 2.02
C ARG A 412 32.02 -2.83 3.32
N PRO A 413 30.72 -2.48 3.28
CA PRO A 413 29.91 -2.46 4.49
C PRO A 413 30.07 -3.82 5.18
N ALA A 414 30.47 -3.81 6.46
CA ALA A 414 30.38 -5.01 7.27
C ALA A 414 28.95 -5.56 7.13
N HIS A 415 28.81 -6.87 7.02
CA HIS A 415 27.50 -7.51 6.95
C HIS A 415 26.84 -7.31 8.32
N THR A 416 26.23 -6.15 8.55
CA THR A 416 25.39 -5.92 9.73
C THR A 416 24.25 -6.92 9.59
N PRO A 417 24.08 -7.87 10.54
CA PRO A 417 22.94 -8.76 10.49
C PRO A 417 21.70 -7.87 10.40
N ALA A 418 20.88 -8.08 9.37
CA ALA A 418 19.56 -7.48 9.35
C ALA A 418 18.93 -7.74 10.72
N PRO A 419 18.32 -6.74 11.38
CA PRO A 419 17.68 -7.00 12.64
C PRO A 419 16.68 -8.16 12.46
N PRO A 420 16.48 -8.98 13.50
CA PRO A 420 15.65 -10.19 13.41
C PRO A 420 14.21 -9.88 12.98
N THR A 421 13.79 -8.63 13.09
CA THR A 421 12.52 -8.13 12.58
C THR A 421 12.68 -7.73 11.10
N THR A 422 11.80 -8.26 10.25
CA THR A 422 11.67 -7.91 8.81
C THR A 422 11.46 -6.41 8.53
N ALA A 423 11.35 -5.59 9.58
CA ALA A 423 11.10 -4.16 9.57
C ALA A 423 12.15 -3.34 8.79
N ARG A 424 13.42 -3.76 8.80
CA ARG A 424 14.53 -3.01 8.18
C ARG A 424 15.06 -3.59 6.87
N ALA A 425 14.47 -4.67 6.35
CA ALA A 425 14.87 -5.25 5.07
C ALA A 425 14.24 -4.48 3.89
N THR A 426 14.41 -3.15 3.83
CA THR A 426 14.12 -2.42 2.59
C THR A 426 15.29 -2.64 1.63
N VAL A 427 14.98 -3.04 0.39
CA VAL A 427 15.96 -3.28 -0.68
C VAL A 427 16.86 -2.05 -0.92
N VAL A 428 16.39 -0.85 -0.54
CA VAL A 428 17.17 0.39 -0.59
C VAL A 428 18.38 0.31 0.34
N SER A 429 18.22 -0.12 1.60
CA SER A 429 19.30 -0.10 2.60
C SER A 429 20.44 -1.09 2.30
N LEU A 430 20.14 -2.28 1.79
CA LEU A 430 21.17 -3.32 1.55
C LEU A 430 22.03 -3.07 0.28
N ASP A 431 21.49 -2.37 -0.71
CA ASP A 431 22.11 -2.20 -2.04
C ASP A 431 22.61 -0.77 -2.31
N ALA A 432 22.16 0.27 -1.58
CA ALA A 432 22.55 1.65 -1.87
C ALA A 432 24.06 1.88 -1.72
N PRO A 433 24.73 1.49 -0.61
CA PRO A 433 26.16 1.74 -0.46
C PRO A 433 27.01 1.01 -1.51
N ARG A 434 26.62 -0.22 -1.90
CA ARG A 434 27.30 -0.99 -2.95
C ARG A 434 27.19 -0.32 -4.32
N ARG A 435 26.01 0.18 -4.68
CA ARG A 435 25.80 0.87 -5.97
C ARG A 435 26.47 2.22 -5.99
N GLU A 436 26.41 2.95 -4.88
CA GLU A 436 27.05 4.25 -4.73
C GLU A 436 28.57 4.13 -4.88
N GLN A 437 29.19 3.02 -4.44
CA GLN A 437 30.63 2.78 -4.58
C GLN A 437 31.03 1.84 -5.73
N ALA A 438 30.15 1.59 -6.71
CA ALA A 438 30.42 0.62 -7.79
C ALA A 438 31.69 0.93 -8.60
N ALA A 439 32.09 2.19 -8.70
CA ALA A 439 33.34 2.59 -9.35
C ALA A 439 34.60 2.03 -8.64
N MET A 440 34.53 1.83 -7.31
CA MET A 440 35.65 1.28 -6.52
C MET A 440 35.88 -0.21 -6.76
N ASP A 441 34.89 -0.95 -7.26
CA ASP A 441 35.04 -2.36 -7.61
C ASP A 441 36.03 -2.56 -8.77
N GLN A 442 36.14 -1.58 -9.67
CA GLN A 442 37.03 -1.59 -10.83
C GLN A 442 38.37 -0.86 -10.61
N ALA A 443 38.53 -0.19 -9.45
CA ALA A 443 39.73 0.58 -9.14
C ALA A 443 40.98 -0.30 -8.99
N THR A 444 42.13 0.22 -9.43
CA THR A 444 43.43 -0.44 -9.27
C THR A 444 43.83 -0.53 -7.79
N ALA A 445 44.75 -1.45 -7.46
CA ALA A 445 45.27 -1.58 -6.10
C ALA A 445 45.93 -0.27 -5.60
N GLU A 446 46.56 0.47 -6.51
CA GLU A 446 47.20 1.76 -6.23
C GLU A 446 46.17 2.83 -5.85
N VAL A 447 45.06 2.92 -6.61
CA VAL A 447 43.96 3.86 -6.30
C VAL A 447 43.31 3.52 -4.97
N ARG A 448 43.08 2.23 -4.68
CA ARG A 448 42.52 1.79 -3.39
C ARG A 448 43.42 2.15 -2.20
N ALA A 449 44.73 1.90 -2.31
CA ALA A 449 45.68 2.27 -1.27
C ALA A 449 45.76 3.80 -1.06
N ALA A 450 45.68 4.59 -2.14
CA ALA A 450 45.64 6.03 -2.06
C ALA A 450 44.35 6.56 -1.39
N PHE A 451 43.21 5.90 -1.60
CA PHE A 451 41.96 6.20 -0.90
C PHE A 451 42.05 5.89 0.59
N GLU A 452 42.59 4.75 0.97
CA GLU A 452 42.75 4.37 2.37
C GLU A 452 43.58 5.41 3.14
N GLN A 453 44.72 5.82 2.57
CA GLN A 453 45.56 6.88 3.13
C GLN A 453 44.85 8.23 3.17
N GLY A 454 44.15 8.60 2.10
CA GLY A 454 43.43 9.87 2.03
C GLY A 454 42.26 9.94 3.02
N ASN A 455 41.49 8.86 3.18
CA ASN A 455 40.39 8.77 4.15
C ASN A 455 40.92 8.92 5.58
N ALA A 456 42.03 8.26 5.92
CA ALA A 456 42.66 8.37 7.23
C ALA A 456 43.12 9.81 7.52
N ALA A 457 43.79 10.46 6.56
CA ALA A 457 44.21 11.86 6.69
C ALA A 457 43.02 12.83 6.80
N TYR A 458 41.93 12.54 6.09
CA TYR A 458 40.72 13.35 6.11
C TYR A 458 40.02 13.26 7.47
N GLU A 459 39.86 12.05 8.02
CA GLU A 459 39.28 11.83 9.34
C GLU A 459 40.14 12.46 10.45
N GLU A 460 41.46 12.35 10.37
CA GLU A 460 42.38 12.98 11.34
C GLU A 460 42.24 14.51 11.34
N ARG A 461 42.10 15.13 10.16
CA ARG A 461 42.02 16.59 10.03
C ARG A 461 40.65 17.15 10.39
N PHE A 462 39.57 16.53 9.92
CA PHE A 462 38.22 17.09 10.01
C PHE A 462 37.34 16.44 11.08
N GLY A 463 37.69 15.25 11.57
CA GLY A 463 36.96 14.53 12.61
C GLY A 463 35.72 13.77 12.13
N TYR A 464 35.53 13.65 10.81
CA TYR A 464 34.47 12.88 10.17
C TYR A 464 34.95 12.30 8.84
N ILE A 465 34.23 11.33 8.31
CA ILE A 465 34.57 10.62 7.07
C ILE A 465 34.49 11.53 5.83
N PHE A 466 35.22 11.17 4.78
CA PHE A 466 35.10 11.82 3.48
C PHE A 466 33.78 11.45 2.80
N LEU A 467 32.96 12.45 2.51
CA LEU A 467 31.67 12.29 1.82
C LEU A 467 31.71 12.92 0.44
N VAL A 468 31.28 12.17 -0.57
CA VAL A 468 31.18 12.62 -1.95
C VAL A 468 30.05 11.88 -2.67
N ARG A 469 29.25 12.59 -3.47
CA ARG A 469 28.27 11.94 -4.34
C ARG A 469 29.01 11.16 -5.41
N ALA A 470 29.03 9.84 -5.29
CA ALA A 470 29.82 8.96 -6.14
C ALA A 470 29.12 8.60 -7.46
N ALA A 471 27.78 8.69 -7.53
CA ALA A 471 27.02 8.35 -8.74
C ALA A 471 27.50 9.19 -9.95
N GLY A 472 27.99 8.52 -11.00
CA GLY A 472 28.49 9.16 -12.22
C GLY A 472 29.93 9.67 -12.17
N ARG A 473 30.69 9.39 -11.10
CA ARG A 473 32.13 9.69 -10.98
C ARG A 473 32.96 8.41 -11.03
N ASP A 474 34.15 8.47 -11.61
CA ASP A 474 35.11 7.37 -11.55
C ASP A 474 35.98 7.43 -10.27
N ALA A 475 36.78 6.40 -10.05
CA ALA A 475 37.59 6.29 -8.84
C ALA A 475 38.70 7.35 -8.79
N GLU A 476 39.33 7.67 -9.94
CA GLU A 476 40.36 8.70 -10.02
C GLU A 476 39.82 10.11 -9.73
N GLU A 477 38.63 10.45 -10.25
CA GLU A 477 37.95 11.73 -10.01
C GLU A 477 37.63 11.88 -8.52
N MET A 478 37.07 10.85 -7.89
CA MET A 478 36.77 10.87 -6.46
C MET A 478 38.06 11.01 -5.61
N LEU A 479 39.17 10.37 -6.01
CA LEU A 479 40.45 10.50 -5.31
C LEU A 479 41.04 11.90 -5.47
N ALA A 480 40.89 12.51 -6.65
CA ALA A 480 41.30 13.89 -6.88
C ALA A 480 40.50 14.87 -6.01
N LEU A 481 39.19 14.65 -5.87
CA LEU A 481 38.33 15.43 -4.97
C LEU A 481 38.75 15.28 -3.50
N LEU A 482 39.03 14.05 -3.06
CA LEU A 482 39.55 13.79 -1.70
C LEU A 482 40.83 14.58 -1.44
N ARG A 483 41.80 14.50 -2.35
CA ARG A 483 43.08 15.22 -2.23
C ARG A 483 42.90 16.73 -2.23
N ALA A 484 42.06 17.27 -3.12
CA ALA A 484 41.81 18.70 -3.19
C ALA A 484 41.13 19.22 -1.92
N ARG A 485 40.19 18.46 -1.36
CA ARG A 485 39.42 18.86 -0.17
C ARG A 485 40.20 18.74 1.14
N LEU A 486 41.28 17.95 1.16
CA LEU A 486 42.18 17.91 2.30
C LEU A 486 42.79 19.27 2.64
N ASP A 487 42.93 20.19 1.68
CA ASP A 487 43.53 21.51 1.91
C ASP A 487 42.53 22.58 2.39
N ASN A 488 41.23 22.28 2.44
CA ASN A 488 40.19 23.24 2.80
C ASN A 488 40.24 23.67 4.27
N ASP A 489 39.67 24.86 4.55
CA ASP A 489 39.36 25.29 5.90
C ASP A 489 38.29 24.36 6.51
N PRO A 490 38.39 23.93 7.79
CA PRO A 490 37.42 23.01 8.39
C PRO A 490 35.96 23.47 8.34
N ALA A 491 35.67 24.77 8.42
CA ALA A 491 34.30 25.29 8.36
C ALA A 491 33.74 25.24 6.94
N ASP A 492 34.56 25.59 5.94
CA ASP A 492 34.19 25.49 4.54
C ASP A 492 34.01 24.02 4.12
N GLU A 493 34.90 23.13 4.57
CA GLU A 493 34.83 21.71 4.27
C GLU A 493 33.58 21.06 4.86
N LEU A 494 33.21 21.42 6.09
CA LEU A 494 31.98 20.92 6.71
C LEU A 494 30.75 21.29 5.86
N ARG A 495 30.73 22.51 5.32
CA ARG A 495 29.65 22.97 4.43
C ARG A 495 29.65 22.23 3.09
N ILE A 496 30.83 21.95 2.53
CA ILE A 496 30.98 21.15 1.30
C ILE A 496 30.50 19.70 1.53
N ALA A 497 30.93 19.06 2.61
CA ALA A 497 30.50 17.72 2.99
C ALA A 497 28.99 17.65 3.21
N ALA A 498 28.40 18.65 3.87
CA ALA A 498 26.95 18.76 4.03
C ALA A 498 26.23 18.91 2.68
N GLY A 499 26.82 19.64 1.72
CA GLY A 499 26.29 19.72 0.34
C GLY A 499 26.34 18.38 -0.39
N GLN A 500 27.44 17.61 -0.24
CA GLN A 500 27.54 16.26 -0.81
C GLN A 500 26.50 15.32 -0.18
N GLN A 501 26.26 15.41 1.12
CA GLN A 501 25.20 14.66 1.78
C GLN A 501 23.81 15.01 1.23
N ALA A 502 23.52 16.31 1.02
CA ALA A 502 22.27 16.74 0.40
C ALA A 502 22.06 16.15 -1.00
N GLU A 503 23.11 16.11 -1.84
CA GLU A 503 23.06 15.46 -3.16
C GLU A 503 22.75 13.96 -3.06
N ILE A 504 23.40 13.24 -2.14
CA ILE A 504 23.18 11.81 -1.90
C ILE A 504 21.74 11.57 -1.43
N THR A 505 21.28 12.34 -0.44
CA THR A 505 19.91 12.28 0.08
C THR A 505 18.89 12.53 -1.03
N ALA A 506 19.10 13.53 -1.90
CA ALA A 506 18.21 13.79 -3.03
C ALA A 506 18.16 12.62 -4.03
N LEU A 507 19.29 11.95 -4.30
CA LEU A 507 19.30 10.74 -5.13
C LEU A 507 18.54 9.58 -4.47
N ARG A 508 18.70 9.38 -3.16
CA ARG A 508 18.00 8.33 -2.41
C ARG A 508 16.50 8.59 -2.34
N ILE A 509 16.05 9.84 -2.13
CA ILE A 509 14.64 10.24 -2.23
C ILE A 509 14.09 9.98 -3.63
N ARG A 510 14.81 10.39 -4.69
CA ARG A 510 14.39 10.12 -6.07
C ARG A 510 14.17 8.63 -6.26
N ARG A 511 15.13 7.79 -5.85
CA ARG A 511 15.02 6.34 -5.99
C ARG A 511 13.86 5.73 -5.19
N LEU A 512 13.58 6.24 -3.99
CA LEU A 512 12.41 5.83 -3.21
C LEU A 512 11.11 6.08 -4.02
N ILE A 513 10.99 7.26 -4.61
CA ILE A 513 9.76 7.73 -5.29
C ILE A 513 9.63 7.25 -6.75
N THR A 514 10.72 7.09 -7.48
CA THR A 514 10.71 6.68 -8.91
C THR A 514 11.07 5.22 -9.12
N GLY A 515 11.73 4.58 -8.14
CA GLY A 515 12.25 3.22 -8.26
C GLY A 515 13.55 3.10 -9.08
N ALA A 516 14.03 4.22 -9.64
CA ALA A 516 15.21 4.30 -10.52
C ALA A 516 16.42 4.92 -9.81
#